data_AF-A0A8J7EBT5-F1
#
_entry.id   AF-A0A8J7EBT5-F1
#
_cell.length_a   1.000
_cell.length_b   1.000
_cell.length_c   1.000
_cell.angle_alpha   90.00
_cell.angle_beta   90.00
_cell.angle_gamma   90.00
#
_symmetry.space_group_name_H-M   'P 1'
#
loop_
_entity.id
_entity.type
_entity.pdbx_description
1 polymer ?
#
loop_
_entity_poly.entity_id
_entity_poly.type
_entity_poly.pdbx_seq_one_letter_code
_entity_poly.pdbx_strand_id
1 'polypeptide(L)' 'MAKISPQPRELGFTPAAESLNGRLAMLGFGLAIVIELLSGEGVLHFLNLV' A
#
# COMPACT_ATOMS: atom_id res chain seq x y z
N MET A 1 23.51 -4.21 21.87
CA MET A 1 23.08 -2.83 22.17
C MET A 1 22.58 -2.22 20.87
N ALA A 2 21.28 -2.38 20.58
CA ALA A 2 20.68 -1.92 19.33
C ALA A 2 20.63 -0.39 19.33
N LYS A 3 21.26 0.22 18.33
CA LYS A 3 21.29 1.66 18.11
C LYS A 3 19.87 2.11 17.75
N ILE A 4 19.07 2.48 18.76
CA ILE A 4 17.82 3.22 18.54
C ILE A 4 18.23 4.65 18.22
N SER A 5 18.59 4.89 16.96
CA SER A 5 18.70 6.24 16.43
C SER A 5 17.30 6.86 16.51
N PRO A 6 17.10 7.97 17.23
CA PRO A 6 15.87 8.73 17.11
C PRO A 6 15.93 9.37 15.73
N GLN A 7 15.45 8.65 14.70
CA GLN A 7 15.31 9.24 13.39
C GLN A 7 14.30 10.39 13.58
N PRO A 8 14.69 11.66 13.33
CA PRO A 8 13.71 12.72 13.22
C PRO A 8 12.66 12.22 12.23
N ARG A 9 11.40 12.63 12.42
CA ARG A 9 10.33 12.30 11.48
C ARG A 9 10.59 13.11 10.22
N GLU A 10 11.63 12.73 9.48
CA GLU A 10 12.03 13.32 8.22
C GLU A 10 10.91 12.96 7.26
N LEU A 11 10.02 13.93 7.06
CA LEU A 11 8.96 13.88 6.08
C LEU A 11 9.64 13.86 4.70
N GLY A 12 10.07 12.68 4.26
CA GLY A 12 10.86 12.46 3.07
C GLY A 12 10.92 10.98 2.69
N PHE A 13 11.43 10.69 1.49
CA PHE A 13 11.62 9.33 0.97
C PHE A 13 12.71 8.61 1.76
N THR A 14 12.37 8.06 2.91
CA THR A 14 13.27 7.24 3.73
C THR A 14 13.13 5.77 3.33
N PRO A 15 14.21 4.96 3.43
CA PRO A 15 14.15 3.52 3.09
C PRO A 15 13.07 2.77 3.89
N ALA A 16 12.83 3.19 5.13
CA ALA A 16 11.77 2.65 5.97
C ALA A 16 10.37 2.96 5.37
N ALA A 17 10.13 4.20 4.97
CA ALA A 17 8.87 4.62 4.34
C ALA A 17 8.63 3.94 2.99
N GLU A 18 9.66 3.80 2.16
CA GLU A 18 9.56 3.08 0.87
C GLU A 18 9.18 1.62 1.07
N SER A 19 9.84 0.93 2.01
CA SER A 19 9.53 -0.48 2.30
C SER A 19 8.10 -0.64 2.85
N LEU A 20 7.63 0.33 3.64
CA LEU A 20 6.26 0.33 4.18
C LEU A 20 5.23 0.61 3.09
N ASN A 21 5.46 1.62 2.25
CA ASN A 21 4.60 1.95 1.11
C ASN A 21 4.53 0.78 0.11
N GLY A 22 5.66 0.12 -0.17
CA GLY A 22 5.70 -1.05 -1.04
C GLY A 22 4.85 -2.21 -0.51
N ARG A 23 4.92 -2.50 0.80
CA ARG A 23 4.07 -3.52 1.43
C ARG A 23 2.58 -3.16 1.37
N LEU A 24 2.25 -1.89 1.65
CA LEU A 24 0.88 -1.40 1.55
C LEU A 24 0.34 -1.51 0.12
N ALA A 25 1.18 -1.23 -0.89
CA ALA A 25 0.81 -1.38 -2.29
C ALA A 25 0.54 -2.84 -2.68
N MET A 26 1.37 -3.78 -2.22
CA MET A 26 1.13 -5.22 -2.47
C MET A 26 -0.18 -5.69 -1.85
N LEU A 27 -0.49 -5.24 -0.62
CA LEU A 27 -1.76 -5.55 0.04
C LEU A 27 -2.96 -4.91 -0.68
N GLY A 28 -2.83 -3.65 -1.09
CA GLY A 28 -3.87 -2.93 -1.83
C GLY A 28 -4.17 -3.60 -3.17
N PHE A 29 -3.14 -4.04 -3.89
CA PHE A 29 -3.31 -4.77 -5.15
C PHE A 29 -3.93 -6.15 -4.96
N GLY A 30 -3.47 -6.91 -3.95
CA GLY A 30 -4.08 -8.21 -3.62
C GLY A 30 -5.55 -8.08 -3.23
N LEU A 31 -5.89 -7.07 -2.43
CA LEU A 31 -7.27 -6.80 -2.04
C LEU A 31 -8.12 -6.36 -3.24
N ALA A 32 -7.57 -5.55 -4.15
CA ALA A 32 -8.25 -5.15 -5.38
C ALA A 32 -8.64 -6.38 -6.23
N ILE A 33 -7.73 -7.34 -6.41
CA ILE A 33 -8.03 -8.60 -7.11
C ILE A 33 -9.10 -9.41 -6.38
N VAL A 34 -9.01 -9.54 -5.05
CA VAL A 34 -9.99 -10.32 -4.27
C VAL A 34 -11.38 -9.69 -4.38
N ILE A 35 -11.48 -8.37 -4.30
CA ILE A 35 -12.76 -7.66 -4.45
C ILE A 35 -13.32 -7.84 -5.87
N GLU A 36 -12.48 -7.79 -6.90
CA GLU A 36 -12.87 -8.05 -8.29
C GLU A 36 -13.46 -9.45 -8.46
N LEU A 37 -12.80 -10.48 -7.91
CA LEU A 37 -13.25 -11.86 -7.98
C LEU A 37 -14.56 -12.10 -7.20
N LEU A 38 -14.75 -11.44 -6.05
CA LEU A 38 -15.95 -11.57 -5.24
C LEU A 38 -17.14 -10.79 -5.82
N SER A 39 -16.89 -9.61 -6.39
CA SER A 39 -17.94 -8.73 -6.90
C SER A 39 -18.34 -9.05 -8.33
N GLY A 40 -17.49 -9.74 -9.11
CA GLY A 40 -17.73 -10.07 -10.52
C GLY A 40 -17.72 -8.85 -11.47
N GLU A 41 -17.54 -7.66 -10.90
CA GLU A 41 -17.41 -6.36 -11.56
C GLU A 41 -15.98 -5.88 -11.32
N GLY A 42 -15.32 -5.39 -12.37
CA GLY A 42 -13.94 -4.90 -12.29
C GLY A 42 -13.78 -3.81 -11.23
N VAL A 43 -12.60 -3.67 -10.62
CA VAL A 43 -12.31 -2.57 -9.66
C VAL A 43 -12.60 -1.18 -10.27
N LEU A 44 -12.51 -1.07 -11.59
CA LEU A 44 -12.86 0.14 -12.36
C LEU A 44 -14.36 0.47 -12.35
N HIS A 45 -15.23 -0.55 -12.27
CA HIS A 45 -16.67 -0.36 -12.15
C HIS A 45 -17.07 0.09 -10.73
N PHE A 46 -16.36 -0.38 -9.69
CA PHE A 46 -16.53 0.15 -8.32
C PHE A 46 -16.11 1.62 -8.21
N LEU A 47 -15.12 2.06 -9.00
CA LEU A 47 -14.71 3.46 -9.09
C LEU A 47 -15.56 4.29 -10.07
N ASN A 48 -16.63 3.71 -10.64
CA ASN A 48 -17.56 4.36 -11.59
C ASN A 48 -16.82 5.04 -12.77
N LEU A 49 -15.72 4.42 -13.22
CA LEU A 49 -14.88 4.90 -14.32
C LEU A 49 -15.29 4.28 -15.67
N VAL A 50 -16.24 3.35 -15.65
CA VAL A 50 -16.94 2.76 -16.80
C VAL A 50 -18.37 2.42 -16.39
#